data_AF-A0AA97D9X7-F1
#
_entry.id   AF-A0AA97D9X7-F1
#
_cell.length_a   1.000
_cell.length_b   1.000
_cell.length_c   1.000
_cell.angle_alpha   90.00
_cell.angle_beta   90.00
_cell.angle_gamma   90.00
#
_symmetry.space_group_name_H-M   'P 1'
#
loop_
_entity.id
_entity.type
_entity.pdbx_description
1 polymer ?
#
loop_
_entity_poly.entity_id
_entity_poly.type
_entity_poly.pdbx_seq_one_letter_code
_entity_poly.pdbx_strand_id
1 'polypeptide(L)'
;MTYTDAQKEILWKVFQHRRFPIVRFELHREGQPELCSIALNDVYIEQPQDSMELVKERGKALHSLTEQGILTVDYSTRVWVQGDYDVYYRSKLYEELCHAVMESSKNPAAVFNLPYMRKGYAGFTSSFLASLPQL
;
A
#
# COMPACT_ATOMS: atom_id res chain seq x y z
N MET A 1 -24.87 -1.97 -7.90
CA MET A 1 -23.46 -1.73 -8.30
C MET A 1 -22.85 -3.05 -8.70
N THR A 2 -22.12 -3.08 -9.82
CA THR A 2 -21.40 -4.29 -10.26
C THR A 2 -19.92 -4.04 -10.06
N TYR A 3 -19.27 -4.81 -9.20
CA TYR A 3 -17.83 -4.74 -8.96
C TYR A 3 -17.07 -5.53 -10.03
N THR A 4 -15.88 -5.06 -10.42
CA THR A 4 -14.95 -5.85 -11.22
C THR A 4 -14.42 -7.03 -10.42
N ASP A 5 -13.82 -8.02 -11.08
CA ASP A 5 -13.30 -9.20 -10.36
C ASP A 5 -12.13 -8.83 -9.42
N ALA A 6 -11.25 -7.91 -9.84
CA ALA A 6 -10.21 -7.35 -8.98
C ALA A 6 -10.79 -6.61 -7.75
N GLN A 7 -11.87 -5.85 -7.93
CA GLN A 7 -12.55 -5.20 -6.80
C GLN A 7 -13.19 -6.21 -5.86
N LYS A 8 -13.85 -7.25 -6.38
CA LYS A 8 -14.40 -8.33 -5.55
C LYS A 8 -13.33 -9.04 -4.75
N GLU A 9 -12.17 -9.31 -5.36
CA GLU A 9 -11.03 -9.92 -4.69
C GLU A 9 -10.55 -9.04 -3.53
N ILE A 10 -10.33 -7.75 -3.77
CA ILE A 10 -9.92 -6.81 -2.71
C ILE A 10 -10.97 -6.75 -1.58
N LEU A 11 -12.25 -6.61 -1.91
CA LEU A 11 -13.33 -6.59 -0.91
C LEU A 11 -13.36 -7.86 -0.07
N TRP A 12 -13.22 -9.02 -0.72
CA TRP A 12 -13.14 -10.30 -0.03
C TRP A 12 -11.92 -10.37 0.89
N LYS A 13 -10.75 -9.96 0.43
CA LYS A 13 -9.53 -9.96 1.25
C LYS A 13 -9.65 -9.02 2.44
N VAL A 14 -10.17 -7.80 2.24
CA VAL A 14 -10.41 -6.85 3.35
C VAL A 14 -11.40 -7.45 4.36
N PHE A 15 -12.45 -8.12 3.90
CA PHE A 15 -13.42 -8.78 4.78
C PHE A 15 -12.82 -9.92 5.61
N GLN A 16 -11.92 -10.71 5.02
CA GLN A 16 -11.27 -11.84 5.69
C GLN A 16 -10.21 -11.40 6.73
N HIS A 17 -9.70 -10.17 6.65
CA HIS A 17 -8.65 -9.69 7.52
C HIS A 17 -9.21 -8.74 8.58
N ARG A 18 -8.93 -9.03 9.86
CA ARG A 18 -9.24 -8.08 10.95
C ARG A 18 -8.56 -6.72 10.75
N ARG A 19 -7.37 -6.73 10.15
CA ARG A 19 -6.60 -5.55 9.73
C ARG A 19 -5.99 -5.88 8.38
N PHE A 20 -6.39 -5.18 7.33
CA PHE A 20 -5.85 -5.42 6.00
C PHE A 20 -4.61 -4.55 5.78
N PRO A 21 -3.39 -5.12 5.78
CA PRO A 21 -2.18 -4.34 5.62
C PRO A 21 -2.09 -3.76 4.21
N ILE A 22 -1.64 -2.52 4.14
CA ILE A 22 -1.35 -1.81 2.89
C ILE A 22 -0.11 -0.94 3.11
N VAL A 23 0.69 -0.75 2.08
CA VAL A 23 1.86 0.14 2.15
C VAL A 23 1.86 1.11 1.00
N ARG A 24 2.62 2.17 1.20
CA ARG A 24 3.03 3.10 0.17
C ARG A 24 4.54 3.11 0.12
N PHE A 25 5.08 2.93 -1.07
CA PHE A 25 6.51 3.10 -1.32
C PHE A 25 6.78 4.56 -1.57
N GLU A 26 7.65 5.12 -0.74
CA GLU A 26 8.02 6.52 -0.73
C GLU A 26 9.53 6.67 -0.93
N LEU A 27 9.91 7.80 -1.50
CA LEU A 27 11.28 8.25 -1.66
C LEU A 27 11.48 9.45 -0.75
N HIS A 28 12.46 9.36 0.14
CA HIS A 28 12.76 10.37 1.14
C HIS A 28 14.17 10.92 0.95
N ARG A 29 14.42 12.09 1.55
CA ARG A 29 15.77 12.64 1.71
C ARG A 29 16.18 12.60 3.18
N GLU A 30 17.30 11.96 3.46
CA GLU A 30 17.90 11.96 4.78
C GLU A 30 18.16 13.40 5.27
N GLY A 31 17.73 13.69 6.50
CA GLY A 31 17.85 15.01 7.11
C GLY A 31 16.83 16.06 6.62
N GLN A 32 15.95 15.73 5.67
CA GLN A 32 14.92 16.63 5.12
C GLN A 32 13.56 15.92 5.06
N PRO A 33 12.87 15.73 6.20
CA PRO A 33 11.64 14.93 6.29
C PRO A 33 10.47 15.46 5.44
N GLU A 34 10.49 16.74 5.07
CA GLU A 34 9.53 17.38 4.18
C GLU A 34 9.68 16.96 2.71
N LEU A 35 10.87 16.48 2.30
CA LEU A 35 11.10 15.97 0.96
C LEU A 35 10.70 14.51 0.86
N CYS A 36 9.46 14.30 0.46
CA CYS A 36 8.88 12.99 0.21
C CYS A 36 8.20 12.95 -1.17
N SER A 37 8.47 11.88 -1.92
CA SER A 37 7.74 11.55 -3.16
C SER A 37 7.16 10.14 -3.07
N ILE A 38 6.00 9.92 -3.70
CA ILE A 38 5.35 8.61 -3.73
C ILE A 38 5.83 7.87 -4.97
N ALA A 39 6.58 6.78 -4.80
CA ALA A 39 7.02 5.92 -5.89
C ALA A 39 5.93 4.94 -6.33
N LEU A 40 5.20 4.37 -5.37
CA LEU A 40 4.07 3.48 -5.62
C LEU A 40 3.06 3.58 -4.48
N ASN A 41 1.81 3.84 -4.82
CA ASN A 41 0.73 3.97 -3.85
C ASN A 41 -0.12 2.69 -3.78
N ASP A 42 -0.83 2.52 -2.65
CA ASP A 42 -1.83 1.47 -2.46
C ASP A 42 -1.30 0.06 -2.75
N VAL A 43 -0.12 -0.23 -2.21
CA VAL A 43 0.62 -1.48 -2.40
C VAL A 43 0.08 -2.57 -1.48
N TYR A 44 -0.55 -3.57 -2.08
CA TYR A 44 -0.91 -4.82 -1.42
C TYR A 44 -0.09 -5.97 -2.03
N ILE A 45 0.70 -6.63 -1.18
CA ILE A 45 1.55 -7.76 -1.55
C ILE A 45 1.07 -8.95 -0.71
N GLU A 46 0.73 -10.03 -1.40
CA GLU A 46 0.32 -11.28 -0.79
C GLU A 46 1.44 -12.31 -0.78
N GLN A 47 2.23 -12.35 -1.85
CA GLN A 47 3.40 -13.22 -1.96
C GLN A 47 4.66 -12.37 -2.25
N PRO A 48 5.82 -12.75 -1.70
CA PRO A 48 7.05 -11.96 -1.91
C PRO A 48 7.46 -11.81 -3.39
N GLN A 49 6.96 -12.68 -4.26
CA GLN A 49 7.23 -12.71 -5.71
C GLN A 49 6.13 -12.03 -6.55
N ASP A 50 5.13 -11.40 -5.94
CA ASP A 50 4.11 -10.65 -6.66
C ASP A 50 4.75 -9.64 -7.61
N SER A 51 4.28 -9.60 -8.86
CA SER A 51 4.85 -8.72 -9.88
C SER A 51 4.35 -7.28 -9.72
N MET A 52 5.07 -6.34 -10.34
CA MET A 52 4.69 -4.92 -10.37
C MET A 52 3.31 -4.74 -11.03
N GLU A 53 3.00 -5.50 -12.08
CA GLU A 53 1.73 -5.45 -12.80
C GLU A 53 0.57 -5.86 -11.89
N LEU A 54 0.71 -6.99 -11.19
CA LEU A 54 -0.32 -7.50 -10.28
C LEU A 54 -0.56 -6.52 -9.12
N VAL A 55 0.51 -5.98 -8.53
CA VAL A 55 0.39 -4.99 -7.45
C VAL A 55 -0.29 -3.71 -7.95
N LYS A 56 0.04 -3.24 -9.16
CA LYS A 56 -0.63 -2.07 -9.76
C LYS A 56 -2.10 -2.33 -10.06
N GLU A 57 -2.47 -3.53 -10.49
CA GLU A 57 -3.86 -3.92 -10.71
C GLU A 57 -4.65 -3.88 -9.39
N ARG A 58 -4.12 -4.52 -8.35
CA ARG A 58 -4.70 -4.52 -7.00
C ARG A 58 -4.82 -3.10 -6.44
N GLY A 59 -3.77 -2.28 -6.60
CA GLY A 59 -3.75 -0.89 -6.18
C GLY A 59 -4.83 -0.05 -6.88
N LYS A 60 -5.02 -0.21 -8.19
CA LYS A 60 -6.11 0.46 -8.93
C LYS A 60 -7.49 0.04 -8.43
N ALA A 61 -7.70 -1.25 -8.14
CA ALA A 61 -8.96 -1.73 -7.58
C ALA A 61 -9.23 -1.13 -6.20
N LEU A 62 -8.22 -1.11 -5.33
CA LEU A 62 -8.30 -0.54 -3.98
C LEU A 62 -8.54 0.98 -4.01
N HIS A 63 -7.84 1.70 -4.89
CA HIS A 63 -8.04 3.12 -5.11
C HIS A 63 -9.48 3.41 -5.57
N SER A 64 -9.98 2.69 -6.57
CA SER A 64 -11.34 2.87 -7.09
C SER A 64 -12.42 2.58 -6.04
N LEU A 65 -12.21 1.59 -5.16
CA LEU A 65 -13.12 1.32 -4.04
C LEU A 65 -13.09 2.43 -2.97
N THR A 66 -11.93 3.08 -2.81
CA THR A 66 -11.78 4.23 -1.92
C THR A 66 -12.49 5.47 -2.49
N GLU A 67 -12.36 5.73 -3.79
CA GLU A 67 -13.09 6.80 -4.48
C GLU A 67 -14.62 6.62 -4.41
N GLN A 68 -15.10 5.37 -4.41
CA GLN A 68 -16.51 5.04 -4.22
C GLN A 68 -16.99 5.17 -2.76
N GLY A 69 -16.10 5.49 -1.81
CA GLY A 69 -16.42 5.58 -0.40
C GLY A 69 -16.71 4.22 0.27
N ILE A 70 -16.31 3.11 -0.36
CA ILE A 70 -16.51 1.76 0.18
C ILE A 70 -15.39 1.40 1.15
N LEU A 71 -14.14 1.69 0.74
CA LEU A 71 -12.95 1.49 1.55
C LEU A 71 -12.36 2.84 1.99
N THR A 72 -11.55 2.79 3.04
CA THR A 72 -10.65 3.86 3.45
C THR A 72 -9.27 3.28 3.69
N VAL A 73 -8.24 4.10 3.49
CA VAL A 73 -6.85 3.76 3.78
C VAL A 73 -6.28 4.78 4.76
N ASP A 74 -5.72 4.29 5.85
CA ASP A 74 -5.07 5.12 6.86
C ASP A 74 -3.57 4.79 6.97
N TYR A 75 -2.74 5.75 6.58
CA TYR A 75 -1.28 5.71 6.70
C TYR A 75 -0.74 6.52 7.90
N SER A 76 -1.62 7.07 8.74
CA SER A 76 -1.30 7.83 9.95
C SER A 76 -1.35 6.97 11.22
N THR A 77 -2.08 5.86 11.18
CA THR A 77 -2.17 4.93 12.30
C THR A 77 -0.80 4.32 12.64
N ARG A 78 -0.47 4.34 13.94
CA ARG A 78 0.71 3.62 14.45
C ARG A 78 0.53 2.12 14.17
N VAL A 79 1.48 1.56 13.44
CA VAL A 79 1.52 0.14 13.14
C VAL A 79 2.20 -0.60 14.29
N TRP A 80 1.40 -1.38 15.02
CA TRP A 80 1.86 -2.09 16.20
C TRP A 80 2.25 -3.55 15.94
N VAL A 81 1.79 -4.13 14.82
CA VAL A 81 2.04 -5.54 14.51
C VAL A 81 2.98 -5.64 13.33
N GLN A 82 4.26 -5.85 13.65
CA GLN A 82 5.32 -5.99 12.66
C GLN A 82 5.03 -7.14 11.67
N GLY A 83 4.50 -8.26 12.16
CA GLY A 83 4.20 -9.45 11.35
C GLY A 83 3.21 -9.22 10.21
N ASP A 84 2.32 -8.23 10.32
CA ASP A 84 1.40 -7.86 9.22
C ASP A 84 2.17 -7.37 7.98
N TYR A 85 3.43 -6.96 8.12
CA TYR A 85 4.23 -6.34 7.05
C TYR A 85 5.46 -7.17 6.63
N ASP A 86 5.68 -8.34 7.20
CA ASP A 86 6.88 -9.16 6.92
C ASP A 86 6.99 -9.55 5.44
N VAL A 87 5.86 -9.83 4.79
CA VAL A 87 5.81 -10.16 3.35
C VAL A 87 6.36 -9.02 2.49
N TYR A 88 6.13 -7.77 2.87
CA TYR A 88 6.57 -6.61 2.10
C TYR A 88 8.08 -6.40 2.21
N TYR A 89 8.65 -6.56 3.41
CA TYR A 89 10.10 -6.49 3.59
C TYR A 89 10.85 -7.58 2.84
N ARG A 90 10.21 -8.75 2.65
CA ARG A 90 10.75 -9.87 1.89
C ARG A 90 10.44 -9.79 0.39
N SER A 91 9.66 -8.79 -0.03
CA SER A 91 9.17 -8.72 -1.41
C SER A 91 10.26 -8.25 -2.37
N LYS A 92 10.24 -8.82 -3.57
CA LYS A 92 11.12 -8.40 -4.67
C LYS A 92 10.92 -6.93 -5.02
N LEU A 93 9.69 -6.43 -4.92
CA LEU A 93 9.38 -5.03 -5.23
C LEU A 93 10.02 -4.05 -4.23
N TYR A 94 10.08 -4.41 -2.95
CA TYR A 94 10.78 -3.58 -1.95
C TYR A 94 12.30 -3.65 -2.13
N GLU A 95 12.85 -4.82 -2.47
CA GLU A 95 14.25 -4.97 -2.87
C GLU A 95 14.59 -4.05 -4.07
N GLU A 96 13.76 -4.06 -5.12
CA GLU A 96 13.93 -3.21 -6.31
C GLU A 96 13.90 -1.72 -5.96
N LEU A 97 12.99 -1.28 -5.07
CA LEU A 97 12.96 0.10 -4.57
C LEU A 97 14.28 0.45 -3.88
N CYS A 98 14.78 -0.41 -2.98
CA CYS A 98 16.02 -0.19 -2.28
C CYS A 98 17.21 -0.08 -3.23
N HIS A 99 17.32 -0.99 -4.21
CA HIS A 99 18.39 -0.95 -5.22
C HIS A 99 18.31 0.31 -6.08
N ALA A 100 17.11 0.71 -6.51
CA ALA A 100 16.93 1.93 -7.30
C ALA A 100 17.39 3.19 -6.54
N VAL A 101 17.09 3.28 -5.24
CA VAL A 101 17.54 4.40 -4.41
C VAL A 101 19.04 4.35 -4.16
N MET A 102 19.61 3.18 -3.87
CA MET A 102 21.06 3.01 -3.69
C MET A 102 21.83 3.44 -4.95
N GLU A 103 21.34 3.05 -6.13
CA GLU A 103 21.97 3.45 -7.40
C GLU A 103 21.86 4.96 -7.63
N SER A 104 20.67 5.53 -7.43
CA SER A 104 20.45 6.98 -7.57
C SER A 104 21.34 7.79 -6.63
N SER A 105 21.54 7.32 -5.39
CA SER A 105 22.31 8.00 -4.35
C SER A 105 23.81 8.11 -4.65
N LYS A 106 24.32 7.36 -5.64
CA LYS A 106 25.71 7.53 -6.13
C LYS A 106 25.91 8.87 -6.83
N ASN A 107 24.84 9.50 -7.32
CA ASN A 107 24.87 10.85 -7.86
C ASN A 107 24.71 11.88 -6.72
N PRO A 108 25.70 12.76 -6.48
CA PRO A 108 25.58 13.81 -5.45
C PRO A 108 24.40 14.77 -5.64
N ALA A 109 23.89 14.89 -6.88
CA ALA A 109 22.72 15.71 -7.20
C ALA A 109 21.38 14.98 -7.00
N ALA A 110 21.37 13.73 -6.53
CA ALA A 110 20.13 12.99 -6.28
C ALA A 110 19.27 13.69 -5.23
N VAL A 111 18.00 13.92 -5.56
CA VAL A 111 17.03 14.57 -4.66
C VAL A 111 16.65 13.65 -3.51
N PHE A 112 16.44 12.36 -3.79
CA PHE A 112 16.06 11.34 -2.81
C PHE A 112 17.17 10.32 -2.64
N ASN A 113 17.40 9.87 -1.41
CA ASN A 113 18.45 8.92 -1.07
C ASN A 113 18.03 7.86 -0.04
N LEU A 114 16.76 7.85 0.37
CA LEU A 114 16.22 6.92 1.35
C LEU A 114 14.94 6.25 0.81
N PRO A 115 14.92 4.91 0.63
CA PRO A 115 13.69 4.20 0.35
C PRO A 115 12.87 4.10 1.65
N TYR A 116 11.57 4.38 1.56
CA TYR A 116 10.69 4.35 2.73
C TYR A 116 9.43 3.55 2.44
N MET A 117 9.07 2.69 3.39
CA MET A 117 7.84 1.90 3.35
C MET A 117 6.86 2.48 4.36
N ARG A 118 5.97 3.36 3.91
CA ARG A 118 4.91 3.90 4.76
C ARG A 118 3.81 2.86 4.92
N LYS A 119 3.68 2.37 6.14
CA LYS A 119 2.70 1.35 6.51
C LYS A 119 1.34 1.97 6.80
N GLY A 120 0.29 1.25 6.47
CA GLY A 120 -1.08 1.65 6.76
C GLY A 120 -2.00 0.46 6.78
N TYR A 121 -3.28 0.73 7.03
CA TYR A 121 -4.34 -0.26 6.98
C TYR A 121 -5.46 0.21 6.08
N ALA A 122 -6.05 -0.71 5.32
CA ALA A 122 -7.31 -0.48 4.65
C ALA A 122 -8.45 -1.14 5.43
N GLY A 123 -9.65 -0.57 5.33
CA GLY A 123 -10.85 -1.11 5.93
C GLY A 123 -12.10 -0.53 5.30
N PHE A 124 -13.26 -1.13 5.60
CA PHE A 124 -14.53 -0.59 5.17
C PHE A 124 -14.82 0.75 5.85
N THR A 125 -15.42 1.67 5.10
CA THR A 125 -15.92 2.91 5.70
C THR A 125 -17.13 2.63 6.59
N SER A 126 -17.30 3.44 7.64
CA SER A 126 -18.47 3.33 8.52
C SER A 126 -19.79 3.53 7.76
N SER A 127 -19.80 4.43 6.76
CA SER A 127 -20.96 4.67 5.91
C SER A 127 -21.32 3.46 5.06
N PHE A 128 -20.32 2.78 4.48
CA PHE A 128 -20.56 1.57 3.72
C PHE A 128 -21.10 0.46 4.62
N LEU A 129 -20.49 0.22 5.77
CA LEU A 129 -20.97 -0.79 6.72
C LEU A 129 -22.40 -0.52 7.20
N ALA A 130 -22.75 0.74 7.47
CA ALA A 130 -24.10 1.13 7.86
C ALA A 130 -25.14 0.95 6.74
N SER A 131 -24.71 0.91 5.47
CA SER A 131 -25.58 0.67 4.32
C SER A 131 -25.86 -0.81 4.05
N LEU A 132 -25.10 -1.73 4.67
CA LEU A 132 -25.31 -3.16 4.50
C LEU A 132 -26.59 -3.60 5.22
N PRO A 133 -27.34 -4.57 4.67
CA PRO A 133 -28.48 -5.16 5.36
C PRO A 133 -28.03 -5.72 6.73
N GLN A 134 -28.73 -5.36 7.80
CA GLN A 134 -28.52 -6.00 9.08
C GLN A 134 -29.10 -7.43 9.00
N LEU A 135 -28.25 -8.42 9.31
CA LEU A 135 -28.63 -9.83 9.42
C LEU A 135 -29.28 -10.11 10.77
#